data_AF-A0A645JKA7-F1
#
_entry.id   AF-A0A645JKA7-F1
#
_cell.length_a   1.000
_cell.length_b   1.000
_cell.length_c   1.000
_cell.angle_alpha   90.00
_cell.angle_beta   90.00
_cell.angle_gamma   90.00
#
_symmetry.space_group_name_H-M   'P 1'
#
loop_
_entity.id
_entity.type
_entity.pdbx_description
1 polymer ?
#
loop_
_entity_poly.entity_id
_entity_poly.type
_entity_poly.pdbx_seq_one_letter_code
_entity_poly.pdbx_strand_id
1 'polypeptide(L)'
;MFQGFSINTFLEQGLDLGTILAEGGQGAAIAAIWKYLPFAGILMPVLFVFANICMQTLLNANAYSMAMSTTKVLKSGQEPPSWIKIFWSLCIGVISIALLMIGGIRPFQTITVICGVPALVIIALMALSFFKDIRKNGWRQSGENSSDKIPGAPHESTETADPNS
;
A
#
# COMPACT_ATOMS: atom_id res chain seq x y z
N MET A 1 18.25 -9.97 10.67
CA MET A 1 19.45 -10.64 10.11
C MET A 1 20.38 -9.64 9.43
N PHE A 2 19.95 -8.87 8.43
CA PHE A 2 20.79 -7.85 7.78
C PHE A 2 21.38 -6.79 8.74
N GLN A 3 20.60 -6.29 9.69
CA GLN A 3 21.12 -5.35 10.70
C GLN A 3 22.21 -5.96 11.60
N GLY A 4 22.04 -7.21 12.02
CA GLY A 4 23.05 -7.92 12.82
C GLY A 4 24.33 -8.18 12.03
N PHE A 5 24.20 -8.51 10.74
CA PHE A 5 25.34 -8.65 9.83
C PHE A 5 26.10 -7.33 9.67
N SER A 6 25.41 -6.20 9.45
CA SER A 6 26.05 -4.87 9.38
C SER A 6 26.84 -4.52 10.64
N ILE A 7 26.30 -4.82 11.83
CA ILE A 7 26.99 -4.60 13.10
C ILE A 7 28.21 -5.51 13.23
N ASN A 8 28.08 -6.77 12.81
CA ASN A 8 29.20 -7.72 12.82
C ASN A 8 30.33 -7.29 11.88
N THR A 9 30.02 -6.81 10.66
CA THR A 9 31.01 -6.30 9.71
C THR A 9 31.67 -5.00 10.21
N PHE A 10 30.93 -4.16 10.95
CA PHE A 10 31.48 -2.97 11.60
C PHE A 10 32.48 -3.33 12.71
N LEU A 11 32.13 -4.29 13.58
CA LEU A 11 32.95 -4.68 14.74
C LEU A 11 34.13 -5.58 14.37
N GLU A 12 33.96 -6.56 13.48
CA GLU A 12 34.99 -7.56 13.17
C GLU A 12 35.95 -7.13 12.05
N GLN A 13 35.49 -6.32 11.09
CA GLN A 13 36.28 -5.96 9.91
C GLN A 13 36.69 -4.49 9.86
N GLY A 14 36.35 -3.71 10.90
CA GLY A 14 36.76 -2.31 11.03
C GLY A 14 36.27 -1.42 9.88
N LEU A 15 35.18 -1.81 9.22
CA LEU A 15 34.62 -1.04 8.12
C LEU A 15 34.14 0.30 8.67
N ASP A 16 34.83 1.38 8.33
CA ASP A 16 34.44 2.73 8.75
C ASP A 16 33.22 3.20 7.96
N LEU A 17 32.06 2.69 8.34
CA LEU A 17 30.76 3.12 7.81
C LEU A 17 30.54 4.61 8.02
N GLY A 18 31.19 5.24 9.01
CA GLY A 18 31.11 6.68 9.25
C GLY A 18 31.70 7.48 8.10
N THR A 19 32.93 7.12 7.68
CA THR A 19 33.61 7.77 6.56
C THR A 19 32.93 7.47 5.22
N ILE A 20 32.51 6.23 4.97
CA ILE A 20 31.79 5.86 3.73
C ILE A 20 30.42 6.55 3.64
N LEU A 21 29.73 6.72 4.77
CA LEU A 21 28.46 7.44 4.83
C LEU A 21 28.66 8.95 4.61
N ALA A 22 29.76 9.52 5.12
CA ALA A 22 30.09 10.92 4.96
C ALA A 22 30.46 11.27 3.50
N GLU A 23 31.21 10.41 2.81
CA GLU A 23 31.62 10.64 1.41
C GLU A 23 30.61 10.14 0.36
N GLY A 24 30.04 8.95 0.57
CA GLY A 24 29.21 8.25 -0.43
C GLY A 24 27.72 8.16 -0.09
N GLY A 25 27.31 8.62 1.09
CA GLY A 25 25.92 8.57 1.54
C GLY A 25 25.41 7.16 1.90
N GLN A 26 24.13 7.07 2.25
CA GLN A 26 23.52 5.82 2.75
C GLN A 26 23.55 4.68 1.72
N GLY A 27 23.43 5.00 0.43
CA GLY A 27 23.47 4.00 -0.65
C GLY A 27 24.84 3.32 -0.78
N ALA A 28 25.92 4.10 -0.67
CA ALA A 28 27.29 3.57 -0.74
C ALA A 28 27.63 2.70 0.48
N ALA A 29 27.16 3.09 1.67
CA ALA A 29 27.33 2.29 2.89
C ALA A 29 26.65 0.91 2.77
N ILE A 30 25.43 0.86 2.23
CA ILE A 30 24.72 -0.41 2.00
C ILE A 30 25.43 -1.26 0.94
N ALA A 31 25.89 -0.65 -0.16
CA ALA A 31 26.64 -1.34 -1.20
C ALA A 31 27.99 -1.89 -0.70
N ALA A 32 28.66 -1.17 0.21
CA ALA A 32 29.89 -1.63 0.86
C ALA A 32 29.63 -2.87 1.72
N ILE A 33 28.55 -2.88 2.52
CA ILE A 33 28.14 -4.06 3.30
C ILE A 33 27.86 -5.27 2.38
N TRP A 34 27.22 -5.04 1.23
CA TRP A 34 26.91 -6.13 0.28
C TRP A 34 28.15 -6.78 -0.33
N LYS A 35 29.27 -6.04 -0.48
CA LYS A 35 30.54 -6.60 -0.95
C LYS A 35 31.14 -7.63 0.00
N TYR A 36 30.85 -7.53 1.30
CA TYR A 36 31.34 -8.47 2.32
C TYR A 36 30.45 -9.70 2.47
N LEU A 37 29.36 -9.79 1.73
CA LEU A 37 28.47 -10.94 1.80
C LEU A 37 29.05 -12.10 0.97
N PRO A 38 29.44 -13.23 1.59
CA PRO A 38 29.85 -14.41 0.83
C PRO A 38 28.66 -14.86 -0.03
N PHE A 39 28.86 -15.07 -1.34
CA PHE A 39 27.82 -15.31 -2.37
C PHE A 39 27.06 -14.09 -2.94
N ALA A 40 27.53 -12.85 -2.72
CA ALA A 40 26.90 -11.65 -3.28
C ALA A 40 26.62 -11.70 -4.81
N GLY A 41 27.51 -12.34 -5.59
CA GLY A 41 27.37 -12.45 -7.05
C GLY A 41 26.13 -13.22 -7.53
N ILE A 42 25.67 -14.22 -6.76
CA ILE A 42 24.46 -14.99 -7.06
C ILE A 42 23.24 -14.40 -6.35
N LEU A 43 23.44 -13.81 -5.17
CA LEU A 43 22.36 -13.25 -4.38
C LEU A 43 21.79 -11.96 -5.00
N MET A 44 22.62 -11.14 -5.65
CA MET A 44 22.21 -9.92 -6.36
C MET A 44 21.05 -10.15 -7.35
N PRO A 45 21.17 -11.03 -8.37
CA PRO A 45 20.09 -11.26 -9.32
C PRO A 45 18.84 -11.88 -8.67
N VAL A 46 19.01 -12.74 -7.67
CA VAL A 46 17.88 -13.35 -6.94
C VAL A 46 17.08 -12.29 -6.18
N LEU A 47 17.76 -11.43 -5.41
CA LEU A 47 17.11 -10.34 -4.68
C LEU A 47 16.48 -9.32 -5.62
N PHE A 48 17.09 -9.06 -6.78
CA PHE A 48 16.51 -8.18 -7.79
C PHE A 48 15.17 -8.71 -8.32
N VAL A 49 15.11 -9.99 -8.72
CA VAL A 49 13.85 -10.59 -9.21
C VAL A 49 12.81 -10.62 -8.09
N PHE A 50 13.22 -11.02 -6.88
CA PHE A 50 12.33 -11.03 -5.71
C PHE A 50 11.75 -9.65 -5.40
N ALA A 51 12.59 -8.60 -5.39
CA ALA A 51 12.14 -7.22 -5.16
C ALA A 51 11.14 -6.75 -6.22
N ASN A 52 11.35 -7.11 -7.49
CA ASN A 52 10.40 -6.80 -8.56
C ASN A 52 9.04 -7.48 -8.33
N ILE A 53 9.03 -8.76 -7.96
CA ILE A 53 7.78 -9.49 -7.66
C ILE A 53 7.07 -8.85 -6.45
N CYS A 54 7.80 -8.55 -5.37
CA CYS A 54 7.24 -7.88 -4.21
C CYS A 54 6.64 -6.52 -4.56
N MET A 55 7.31 -5.74 -5.41
CA MET A 55 6.80 -4.45 -5.86
C MET A 55 5.49 -4.59 -6.65
N GLN A 56 5.40 -5.56 -7.57
CA GLN A 56 4.15 -5.81 -8.32
C GLN A 56 3.02 -6.24 -7.38
N THR A 57 3.28 -7.14 -6.43
CA THR A 57 2.28 -7.56 -5.44
C THR A 57 1.81 -6.39 -4.58
N LEU A 58 2.72 -5.51 -4.16
CA LEU A 58 2.38 -4.31 -3.40
C LEU A 58 1.52 -3.34 -4.22
N LEU A 59 1.87 -3.11 -5.50
CA LEU A 59 1.10 -2.28 -6.40
C LEU A 59 -0.31 -2.83 -6.61
N ASN A 60 -0.45 -4.15 -6.76
CA ASN A 60 -1.73 -4.82 -6.89
C ASN A 60 -2.58 -4.63 -5.63
N ALA A 61 -1.99 -4.74 -4.43
CA ALA A 61 -2.69 -4.50 -3.16
C ALA A 61 -3.15 -3.03 -2.98
N ASN A 62 -2.31 -2.07 -3.39
CA ASN A 62 -2.63 -0.64 -3.36
C ASN A 62 -3.77 -0.30 -4.33
N ALA A 63 -3.71 -0.84 -5.55
CA ALA A 63 -4.76 -0.65 -6.56
C ALA A 63 -6.10 -1.24 -6.10
N TYR A 64 -6.07 -2.44 -5.52
CA TYR A 64 -7.25 -3.08 -4.94
C TYR A 64 -7.88 -2.23 -3.82
N SER A 65 -7.06 -1.71 -2.91
CA SER A 65 -7.52 -0.84 -1.82
C SER A 65 -8.17 0.46 -2.34
N MET A 66 -7.61 1.06 -3.40
CA MET A 66 -8.17 2.25 -4.03
C MET A 66 -9.48 1.97 -4.76
N ALA A 67 -9.59 0.84 -5.45
CA ALA A 67 -10.84 0.39 -6.07
C ALA A 67 -11.95 0.14 -5.04
N MET A 68 -11.62 -0.50 -3.91
CA MET A 68 -12.53 -0.71 -2.79
C MET A 68 -12.99 0.62 -2.17
N SER A 69 -12.09 1.60 -2.05
CA SER A 69 -12.40 2.93 -1.54
C SER A 69 -13.26 3.77 -2.49
N THR A 70 -13.28 3.47 -3.79
CA THR A 70 -13.96 4.28 -4.82
C THR A 70 -15.26 3.66 -5.33
N THR A 71 -15.57 2.42 -4.98
CA THR A 71 -16.78 1.73 -5.48
C THR A 71 -17.75 1.38 -4.33
N LYS A 72 -18.85 2.15 -4.21
CA LYS A 72 -20.11 1.63 -3.65
C LYS A 72 -20.99 1.25 -4.85
N VAL A 73 -20.85 0.00 -5.31
CA VAL A 73 -21.66 -0.67 -6.36
C VAL A 73 -21.40 -0.23 -7.82
N LEU A 74 -21.21 -1.25 -8.70
CA LEU A 74 -21.10 -1.29 -10.18
C LEU A 74 -19.76 -0.81 -10.80
N LYS A 75 -19.12 -1.51 -11.76
CA LYS A 75 -19.58 -2.46 -12.79
C LYS A 75 -18.42 -3.42 -13.20
N SER A 76 -18.75 -4.69 -13.41
CA SER A 76 -17.83 -5.72 -13.93
C SER A 76 -17.33 -5.35 -15.34
N GLY A 77 -16.01 -5.42 -15.57
CA GLY A 77 -15.44 -5.53 -16.92
C GLY A 77 -14.88 -4.28 -17.60
N GLN A 78 -14.54 -3.18 -16.91
CA GLN A 78 -13.69 -2.15 -17.52
C GLN A 78 -12.28 -2.16 -16.92
N GLU A 79 -11.31 -2.48 -17.78
CA GLU A 79 -9.90 -2.29 -17.49
C GLU A 79 -9.65 -0.82 -17.12
N PRO A 80 -9.02 -0.55 -15.97
CA PRO A 80 -8.73 0.82 -15.57
C PRO A 80 -7.83 1.48 -16.63
N PRO A 81 -8.17 2.69 -17.11
CA PRO A 81 -7.54 3.28 -18.28
C PRO A 81 -6.03 3.46 -18.08
N SER A 82 -5.24 2.78 -18.91
CA SER A 82 -3.76 2.82 -18.91
C SER A 82 -3.20 4.24 -19.07
N TRP A 83 -4.00 5.21 -19.54
CA TRP A 83 -3.63 6.63 -19.58
C TRP A 83 -3.32 7.23 -18.21
N ILE A 84 -4.00 6.79 -17.15
CA ILE A 84 -3.73 7.30 -15.80
C ILE A 84 -2.34 6.85 -15.33
N LYS A 85 -1.90 5.64 -15.71
CA LYS A 85 -0.57 5.12 -15.36
C LYS A 85 0.55 5.94 -15.98
N ILE A 86 0.38 6.37 -17.24
CA ILE A 86 1.35 7.18 -17.96
C ILE A 86 1.41 8.61 -17.39
N PHE A 87 0.25 9.20 -17.08
CA PHE A 87 0.19 10.50 -16.42
C PHE A 87 0.84 10.47 -15.03
N TRP A 88 0.50 9.49 -14.18
CA TRP A 88 1.12 9.32 -12.86
C TRP A 88 2.62 9.01 -12.95
N SER A 89 3.05 8.18 -13.91
CA SER A 89 4.47 7.91 -14.13
C SER A 89 5.23 9.18 -14.54
N LEU A 90 4.62 10.05 -15.35
CA LEU A 90 5.23 11.32 -15.75
C LEU A 90 5.30 12.27 -14.55
N CYS A 91 4.23 12.39 -13.76
CA CYS A 91 4.23 13.20 -12.53
C CYS A 91 5.27 12.71 -11.52
N ILE A 92 5.37 11.39 -11.29
CA ILE A 92 6.38 10.79 -10.41
C ILE A 92 7.79 11.03 -10.95
N GLY A 93 7.99 10.95 -12.28
CA GLY A 93 9.27 11.27 -12.91
C GLY A 93 9.68 12.73 -12.69
N VAL A 94 8.76 13.67 -12.89
CA VAL A 94 9.01 15.10 -12.65
C VAL A 94 9.32 15.38 -11.18
N ILE A 95 8.54 14.79 -10.26
CA ILE A 95 8.78 14.88 -8.82
C ILE A 95 10.15 14.28 -8.48
N SER A 96 10.50 13.12 -9.03
CA SER A 96 11.78 12.46 -8.81
C SER A 96 12.96 13.32 -9.27
N ILE A 97 12.87 13.93 -10.46
CA ILE A 97 13.87 14.87 -10.97
C ILE A 97 13.97 16.11 -10.06
N ALA A 98 12.83 16.66 -9.61
CA ALA A 98 12.83 17.79 -8.69
C ALA A 98 13.46 17.44 -7.33
N LEU A 99 13.25 16.23 -6.81
CA LEU A 99 13.92 15.74 -5.60
C LEU A 99 15.43 15.54 -5.81
N LEU A 100 15.85 15.03 -6.97
CA LEU A 100 17.27 14.88 -7.31
C LEU A 100 17.97 16.25 -7.33
N MET A 101 17.29 17.29 -7.83
CA MET A 101 17.81 18.67 -7.86
C MET A 101 17.92 19.30 -6.46
N ILE A 102 17.00 18.97 -5.54
CA ILE A 102 17.00 19.48 -4.15
C ILE A 102 18.06 18.80 -3.28
N GLY A 103 18.56 17.63 -3.69
CA GLY A 103 19.72 16.99 -3.07
C GLY A 103 19.35 16.00 -1.95
N GLY A 104 19.32 14.72 -2.31
CA GLY A 104 19.49 13.60 -1.38
C GLY A 104 18.23 12.87 -0.93
N ILE A 105 18.39 11.98 0.05
CA ILE A 105 17.34 11.12 0.63
C ILE A 105 16.43 11.89 1.61
N ARG A 106 16.93 13.01 2.17
CA ARG A 106 16.24 13.79 3.20
C ARG A 106 14.88 14.35 2.72
N PRO A 107 14.75 14.98 1.54
CA PRO A 107 13.47 15.48 1.05
C PRO A 107 12.41 14.39 0.90
N PHE A 108 12.82 13.20 0.43
CA PHE A 108 11.92 12.05 0.30
C PHE A 108 11.37 11.59 1.67
N GLN A 109 12.24 11.54 2.67
CA GLN A 109 11.84 11.23 4.04
C GLN A 109 10.86 12.28 4.59
N THR A 110 11.13 13.57 4.37
CA THR A 110 10.26 14.66 4.81
C THR A 110 8.86 14.58 4.19
N ILE A 111 8.75 14.33 2.88
CA ILE A 111 7.46 14.17 2.21
C ILE A 111 6.66 13.01 2.83
N THR A 112 7.33 11.88 3.08
CA THR A 112 6.69 10.72 3.71
C THR A 112 6.16 11.06 5.11
N VAL A 113 6.92 11.81 5.91
CA VAL A 113 6.48 12.26 7.24
C VAL A 113 5.26 13.17 7.13
N ILE A 114 5.29 14.16 6.22
CA ILE A 114 4.18 15.10 6.04
C ILE A 114 2.91 14.37 5.57
N CYS A 115 3.02 13.40 4.68
CA CYS A 115 1.88 12.58 4.24
C CYS A 115 1.39 11.59 5.31
N GLY A 116 2.28 11.09 6.17
CA GLY A 116 1.96 10.11 7.21
C GLY A 116 1.19 10.70 8.39
N VAL A 117 1.49 11.93 8.79
CA VAL A 117 0.82 12.63 9.90
C VAL A 117 -0.72 12.67 9.76
N PRO A 118 -1.31 13.14 8.64
CA PRO A 118 -2.77 13.16 8.50
C PRO A 118 -3.39 11.75 8.43
N ALA A 119 -2.71 10.80 7.78
CA ALA A 119 -3.18 9.41 7.73
C ALA A 119 -3.24 8.78 9.13
N LEU A 120 -2.28 9.10 10.00
CA LEU A 120 -2.26 8.63 11.38
C LEU A 120 -3.47 9.13 12.19
N VAL A 121 -3.90 10.38 11.97
CA VAL A 121 -5.11 10.92 12.61
C VAL A 121 -6.34 10.13 12.17
N ILE A 122 -6.48 9.82 10.88
CA ILE A 122 -7.61 9.04 10.35
C ILE A 122 -7.61 7.63 10.97
N ILE A 123 -6.47 6.94 10.98
CA ILE A 123 -6.35 5.61 11.57
C ILE A 123 -6.67 5.64 13.07
N ALA A 124 -6.22 6.67 13.80
CA ALA A 124 -6.56 6.84 15.20
C ALA A 124 -8.08 7.02 15.42
N LEU A 125 -8.75 7.82 14.59
CA LEU A 125 -10.20 8.00 14.66
C LEU A 125 -10.96 6.71 14.31
N MET A 126 -10.48 5.94 13.34
CA MET A 126 -11.04 4.62 13.01
C MET A 126 -10.86 3.64 14.17
N ALA A 127 -9.69 3.62 14.80
CA ALA A 127 -9.44 2.80 15.98
C ALA A 127 -10.35 3.19 17.16
N LEU A 128 -10.51 4.49 17.43
CA LEU A 128 -11.43 4.97 18.47
C LEU A 128 -12.88 4.61 18.17
N SER A 129 -13.30 4.72 16.90
CA SER A 129 -14.64 4.31 16.46
C SER A 129 -14.84 2.81 16.64
N PHE A 130 -13.84 2.00 16.30
CA PHE A 130 -13.85 0.55 16.48
C PHE A 130 -13.94 0.15 17.97
N PHE A 131 -13.14 0.78 18.85
CA PHE A 131 -13.24 0.52 20.31
C PHE A 131 -14.57 0.99 20.90
N LYS A 132 -15.11 2.12 20.43
CA LYS A 132 -16.44 2.61 20.82
C LYS A 132 -17.54 1.66 20.35
N ASP A 133 -17.42 1.14 19.13
CA ASP A 133 -18.37 0.20 18.54
C ASP A 133 -18.33 -1.15 19.25
N ILE A 134 -17.15 -1.68 19.56
CA ILE A 134 -16.99 -2.88 20.41
C ILE A 134 -17.61 -2.69 21.79
N ARG A 135 -17.38 -1.53 22.42
CA ARG A 135 -17.93 -1.25 23.76
C ARG A 135 -19.45 -1.08 23.75
N LYS A 136 -20.03 -0.60 22.65
CA LYS A 136 -21.47 -0.34 22.51
C LYS A 136 -22.25 -1.55 22.00
N ASN A 137 -21.69 -2.30 21.05
CA ASN A 137 -22.40 -3.32 20.28
C ASN A 137 -21.91 -4.76 20.55
N GLY A 138 -20.95 -4.96 21.48
CA GLY A 138 -20.54 -6.25 22.04
C GLY A 138 -20.88 -7.47 21.18
N TRP A 139 -20.07 -7.73 20.14
CA TRP A 139 -20.15 -8.92 19.28
C TRP A 139 -21.53 -9.29 18.69
N ARG A 140 -22.47 -8.34 18.50
CA ARG A 140 -23.71 -8.65 17.77
C ARG A 140 -23.53 -8.40 16.27
N GLN A 141 -23.51 -9.49 15.52
CA GLN A 141 -23.38 -9.52 14.05
C GLN A 141 -24.34 -8.53 13.39
N SER A 142 -23.78 -7.56 12.67
CA SER A 142 -24.53 -6.70 11.75
C SER A 142 -24.84 -7.49 10.47
N GLY A 143 -25.72 -8.49 10.59
CA GLY A 143 -26.17 -9.36 9.51
C GLY A 143 -27.63 -9.15 9.10
N GLU A 144 -28.37 -8.25 9.75
CA GLU A 144 -29.83 -8.19 9.61
C GLU A 144 -30.35 -6.75 9.48
N ASN A 145 -29.93 -6.02 8.43
CA ASN A 145 -30.65 -4.79 8.06
C ASN A 145 -30.46 -4.32 6.60
N SER A 146 -30.33 -5.25 5.65
CA SER A 146 -30.29 -4.90 4.21
C SER A 146 -31.37 -5.57 3.36
N SER A 147 -32.31 -6.33 3.94
CA SER A 147 -33.42 -6.94 3.19
C SER A 147 -34.75 -6.19 3.25
N ASP A 148 -34.86 -5.05 3.93
CA ASP A 148 -36.19 -4.43 4.18
C ASP A 148 -36.46 -3.13 3.42
N LYS A 149 -35.81 -2.92 2.28
CA LYS A 149 -36.20 -1.88 1.31
C LYS A 149 -36.01 -2.32 -0.13
N ILE A 150 -36.78 -3.32 -0.55
CA ILE A 150 -37.24 -3.38 -1.95
C ILE A 150 -38.68 -2.87 -1.93
N PRO A 151 -38.96 -1.60 -2.27
CA PRO A 151 -40.33 -1.17 -2.53
C PRO A 151 -40.81 -1.97 -3.75
N GLY A 152 -41.87 -2.74 -3.56
CA GLY A 152 -42.44 -3.62 -4.58
C GLY A 152 -42.67 -2.89 -5.91
N ALA A 153 -42.09 -3.44 -6.98
CA ALA A 153 -42.52 -3.16 -8.33
C ALA A 153 -43.80 -3.96 -8.61
N PRO A 154 -44.78 -3.41 -9.35
CA PRO A 154 -46.07 -4.03 -9.59
C PRO A 154 -45.97 -5.02 -10.74
N HIS A 155 -46.63 -6.16 -10.61
CA HIS A 155 -47.38 -6.91 -11.63
C HIS A 155 -47.43 -8.38 -11.20
N GLU A 156 -48.62 -8.89 -10.89
CA GLU A 156 -49.14 -10.06 -11.64
C GLU A 156 -50.62 -10.26 -11.31
N SER A 157 -51.44 -10.04 -12.34
CA SER A 157 -52.84 -10.42 -12.44
C SER A 157 -52.98 -11.92 -12.19
N THR A 158 -53.49 -12.30 -11.03
CA THR A 158 -54.07 -13.62 -10.83
C THR A 158 -55.56 -13.49 -11.05
N GLU A 159 -55.93 -13.84 -12.28
CA GLU A 159 -57.26 -14.21 -12.75
C GLU A 159 -58.00 -14.99 -11.66
N THR A 160 -58.96 -14.33 -11.02
CA THR A 160 -59.90 -14.97 -10.11
C THR A 160 -60.83 -15.83 -10.95
N ALA A 161 -60.58 -17.13 -10.91
CA ALA A 161 -61.54 -18.14 -11.31
C ALA A 161 -62.90 -17.84 -10.66
N ASP A 162 -63.89 -17.69 -11.52
CA ASP A 162 -65.30 -17.49 -11.22
C ASP A 162 -65.95 -18.84 -10.88
N PRO A 163 -66.53 -19.03 -9.68
CA PRO A 163 -67.52 -20.05 -9.46
C PRO A 163 -68.88 -19.37 -9.20
N ASN A 164 -69.80 -19.51 -10.16
CA ASN A 164 -71.21 -19.07 -10.09
C ASN A 164 -71.44 -17.55 -10.00
N SER A 165 -71.67 -16.90 -11.14
CA SER A 165 -72.99 -16.40 -11.59
C SER A 165 -72.88 -15.42 -12.75
#